data_AF-A0A936CV37-F1
#
_entry.id   AF-A0A936CV37-F1
#
_cell.length_a   1.000
_cell.length_b   1.000
_cell.length_c   1.000
_cell.angle_alpha   90.00
_cell.angle_beta   90.00
_cell.angle_gamma   90.00
#
_symmetry.space_group_name_H-M   'P 1'
#
loop_
_entity.id
_entity.type
_entity.pdbx_description
1 polymer ?
#
loop_
_entity_poly.entity_id
_entity_poly.type
_entity_poly.pdbx_seq_one_letter_code
_entity_poly.pdbx_strand_id
1 'polypeptide(L)'
;MAPAKKTPTKKTPTKKTATKKAPAKKPTPKKKYEAKTKPTQVSPASYLAAITDPQRRQDCQALVELMSAITGKPPVMWGPSIVGFDAYHYKYDSGHEGDCCLLGFASRKADLTIYLMSGFEGAGELLAKLGRHRTSKACLYVKRLSDLDLGVLETLLRRSAAEIRKRYP
;
A
#
# COMPACT_ATOMS: atom_id res chain seq x y z
N MET A 1 -69.57 62.45 9.74
CA MET A 1 -69.71 61.01 9.37
C MET A 1 -68.66 60.19 10.10
N ALA A 2 -69.10 59.13 10.78
CA ALA A 2 -68.37 58.07 11.50
C ALA A 2 -69.42 56.97 11.85
N PRO A 3 -69.12 55.73 12.32
CA PRO A 3 -67.83 55.25 12.86
C PRO A 3 -67.39 53.77 12.57
N ALA A 4 -66.08 53.51 12.78
CA ALA A 4 -65.45 52.33 13.45
C ALA A 4 -65.59 50.85 12.97
N LYS A 5 -64.60 50.04 13.44
CA LYS A 5 -64.48 48.54 13.49
C LYS A 5 -64.04 47.82 12.18
N LYS A 6 -63.38 46.64 12.16
CA LYS A 6 -62.42 45.92 13.06
C LYS A 6 -61.64 44.83 12.25
N THR A 7 -60.58 44.24 12.82
CA THR A 7 -59.71 43.11 12.34
C THR A 7 -60.45 41.77 12.11
N PRO A 8 -59.87 40.69 11.49
CA PRO A 8 -58.44 40.22 11.43
C PRO A 8 -57.94 39.87 9.97
N THR A 9 -56.93 39.03 9.61
CA THR A 9 -56.17 37.93 10.28
C THR A 9 -54.80 37.58 9.61
N LYS A 10 -53.84 37.04 10.39
CA LYS A 10 -52.65 36.18 10.09
C LYS A 10 -51.96 36.18 8.69
N LYS A 11 -50.63 36.41 8.72
CA LYS A 11 -49.59 35.38 8.47
C LYS A 11 -48.27 35.77 9.17
N THR A 12 -47.44 34.78 9.54
CA THR A 12 -46.21 34.96 10.35
C THR A 12 -44.97 34.52 9.59
N PRO A 13 -43.84 35.25 9.71
CA PRO A 13 -42.51 34.66 9.68
C PRO A 13 -41.75 34.88 11.01
N THR A 14 -40.71 34.08 11.24
CA THR A 14 -40.22 33.77 12.60
C THR A 14 -39.05 34.63 13.10
N LYS A 15 -38.94 34.74 14.43
CA LYS A 15 -38.01 35.55 15.23
C LYS A 15 -36.52 35.33 14.92
N LYS A 16 -35.76 36.42 14.74
CA LYS A 16 -34.27 36.42 14.72
C LYS A 16 -33.72 35.83 16.02
N THR A 17 -32.69 34.99 15.94
CA THR A 17 -31.94 34.48 17.11
C THR A 17 -30.44 34.65 16.90
N ALA A 18 -29.70 35.01 17.94
CA ALA A 18 -28.31 35.44 17.84
C ALA A 18 -27.31 34.28 17.62
N THR A 19 -26.27 34.54 16.83
CA THR A 19 -25.18 33.59 16.54
C THR A 19 -24.34 33.32 17.79
N LYS A 20 -24.57 32.17 18.44
CA LYS A 20 -23.79 31.74 19.61
C LYS A 20 -22.38 31.31 19.16
N LYS A 21 -21.35 32.08 19.54
CA LYS A 21 -19.94 31.79 19.22
C LYS A 21 -19.53 30.42 19.79
N ALA A 22 -19.19 29.47 18.93
CA ALA A 22 -18.76 28.15 19.35
C ALA A 22 -17.40 28.20 20.07
N PRO A 23 -17.15 27.38 21.11
CA PRO A 23 -15.86 27.33 21.78
C PRO A 23 -14.79 26.73 20.86
N ALA A 24 -13.58 27.27 20.92
CA ALA A 24 -12.44 26.74 20.18
C ALA A 24 -12.12 25.31 20.68
N LYS A 25 -12.17 24.33 19.76
CA LYS A 25 -11.74 22.96 20.06
C LYS A 25 -10.23 22.97 20.30
N LYS A 26 -9.80 22.56 21.50
CA LYS A 26 -8.38 22.32 21.80
C LYS A 26 -7.81 21.35 20.75
N PRO A 27 -6.59 21.55 20.23
CA PRO A 27 -5.98 20.60 19.29
C PRO A 27 -5.79 19.26 20.01
N THR A 28 -6.42 18.22 19.49
CA THR A 28 -6.20 16.86 19.99
C THR A 28 -4.79 16.40 19.60
N PRO A 29 -4.07 15.68 20.48
CA PRO A 29 -2.77 15.13 20.12
C PRO A 29 -2.96 14.15 18.96
N LYS A 30 -2.30 14.43 17.82
CA LYS A 30 -2.34 13.55 16.65
C LYS A 30 -1.68 12.23 17.03
N LYS A 31 -2.46 11.14 17.12
CA LYS A 31 -1.93 9.79 17.27
C LYS A 31 -0.97 9.54 16.10
N LYS A 32 0.32 9.31 16.36
CA LYS A 32 1.32 9.09 15.31
C LYS A 32 0.87 7.90 14.44
N TYR A 33 0.95 8.06 13.13
CA TYR A 33 0.73 6.96 12.20
C TYR A 33 1.76 5.86 12.47
N GLU A 34 1.32 4.60 12.44
CA GLU A 34 2.18 3.45 12.69
C GLU A 34 1.98 2.42 11.58
N ALA A 35 3.09 2.03 10.94
CA ALA A 35 3.08 1.02 9.91
C ALA A 35 2.62 -0.34 10.48
N LYS A 36 1.52 -0.88 9.94
CA LYS A 36 0.94 -2.18 10.35
C LYS A 36 1.80 -3.38 9.95
N THR A 37 2.73 -3.18 9.02
CA THR A 37 3.64 -4.18 8.50
C THR A 37 5.05 -3.75 8.90
N LYS A 38 5.72 -4.57 9.70
CA LYS A 38 7.06 -4.34 10.26
C LYS A 38 7.89 -5.63 10.10
N PRO A 39 9.24 -5.57 10.10
CA PRO A 39 10.06 -6.77 10.19
C PRO A 39 9.75 -7.56 11.47
N THR A 40 9.98 -8.87 11.42
CA THR A 40 9.66 -9.83 12.49
C THR A 40 10.78 -10.86 12.62
N GLN A 41 10.87 -11.52 13.78
CA GLN A 41 11.83 -12.61 14.03
C GLN A 41 11.38 -13.97 13.43
N VAL A 42 10.37 -13.99 12.55
CA VAL A 42 9.92 -15.22 11.88
C VAL A 42 10.93 -15.58 10.78
N SER A 43 11.44 -16.81 10.79
CA SER A 43 12.35 -17.29 9.74
C SER A 43 11.65 -17.35 8.37
N PRO A 44 12.18 -16.67 7.33
CA PRO A 44 11.67 -16.83 5.97
C PRO A 44 11.77 -18.27 5.47
N ALA A 45 12.83 -18.99 5.82
CA ALA A 45 13.01 -20.39 5.44
C ALA A 45 11.90 -21.29 6.05
N SER A 46 11.52 -21.05 7.30
CA SER A 46 10.41 -21.76 7.94
C SER A 46 9.05 -21.41 7.32
N TYR A 47 8.84 -20.15 6.95
CA TYR A 47 7.64 -19.73 6.21
C TYR A 47 7.54 -20.41 4.84
N LEU A 48 8.65 -20.54 4.10
CA LEU A 48 8.68 -21.26 2.82
C LEU A 48 8.48 -22.77 2.97
N ALA A 49 9.12 -23.39 3.97
CA ALA A 49 8.94 -24.82 4.23
C ALA A 49 7.47 -25.18 4.56
N ALA A 50 6.74 -24.27 5.20
CA ALA A 50 5.31 -24.43 5.50
C ALA A 50 4.37 -24.30 4.27
N ILE A 51 4.87 -23.88 3.10
CA ILE A 51 4.09 -23.90 1.85
C ILE A 51 3.94 -25.36 1.41
N THR A 52 2.72 -25.88 1.41
CA THR A 52 2.42 -27.29 1.10
C THR A 52 2.45 -27.63 -0.39
N ASP A 53 2.08 -26.68 -1.25
CA ASP A 53 2.16 -26.80 -2.71
C ASP A 53 3.63 -26.74 -3.18
N PRO A 54 4.19 -27.79 -3.81
CA PRO A 54 5.60 -27.82 -4.21
C PRO A 54 5.97 -26.78 -5.27
N GLN A 55 5.11 -26.53 -6.26
CA GLN A 55 5.36 -25.51 -7.29
C GLN A 55 5.32 -24.12 -6.66
N ARG A 56 4.35 -23.86 -5.78
CA ARG A 56 4.26 -22.60 -5.04
C ARG A 56 5.48 -22.37 -4.16
N ARG A 57 6.06 -23.43 -3.58
CA ARG A 57 7.30 -23.36 -2.81
C ARG A 57 8.50 -23.01 -3.70
N GLN A 58 8.67 -23.72 -4.83
CA GLN A 58 9.73 -23.45 -5.81
C GLN A 58 9.65 -22.01 -6.36
N ASP A 59 8.46 -21.57 -6.75
CA ASP A 59 8.20 -20.19 -7.20
C ASP A 59 8.61 -19.15 -6.14
N CYS A 60 8.32 -19.41 -4.86
CA CYS A 60 8.74 -18.53 -3.78
C CYS A 60 10.25 -18.59 -3.51
N GLN A 61 10.91 -19.73 -3.70
CA GLN A 61 12.37 -19.86 -3.56
C GLN A 61 13.10 -19.08 -4.67
N ALA A 62 12.66 -19.21 -5.93
CA ALA A 62 13.18 -18.43 -7.04
C ALA A 62 12.97 -16.91 -6.84
N LEU A 63 11.85 -16.49 -6.23
CA LEU A 63 11.66 -15.07 -5.84
C LEU A 63 12.62 -14.62 -4.72
N VAL A 64 13.00 -15.49 -3.78
CA VAL A 64 14.04 -15.16 -2.79
C VAL A 64 15.40 -14.97 -3.45
N GLU A 65 15.80 -15.89 -4.32
CA GLU A 65 17.09 -15.84 -5.01
C GLU A 65 17.19 -14.57 -5.88
N LEU A 66 16.17 -14.32 -6.71
CA LEU A 66 16.10 -13.15 -7.58
C LEU A 66 16.11 -11.83 -6.79
N MET A 67 15.28 -11.68 -5.75
CA MET A 67 15.24 -10.44 -4.97
C MET A 67 16.49 -10.23 -4.11
N SER A 68 17.12 -11.30 -3.62
CA SER A 68 18.42 -11.21 -2.92
C SER A 68 19.52 -10.75 -3.87
N ALA A 69 19.58 -11.30 -5.09
CA ALA A 69 20.54 -10.92 -6.13
C ALA A 69 20.36 -9.48 -6.64
N ILE A 70 19.12 -8.98 -6.67
CA ILE A 70 18.82 -7.57 -7.04
C ILE A 70 19.18 -6.58 -5.92
N THR A 71 18.91 -6.92 -4.66
CA THR A 71 19.07 -5.99 -3.53
C THR A 71 20.44 -6.04 -2.85
N GLY A 72 21.12 -7.19 -2.90
CA GLY A 72 22.29 -7.50 -2.09
C GLY A 72 21.96 -7.79 -0.62
N LYS A 73 20.71 -8.18 -0.31
CA LYS A 73 20.20 -8.35 1.07
C LYS A 73 19.52 -9.71 1.26
N PRO A 74 19.61 -10.31 2.46
CA PRO A 74 18.84 -11.51 2.78
C PRO A 74 17.34 -11.20 2.92
N PRO A 75 16.46 -12.21 2.77
CA PRO A 75 15.03 -12.07 3.07
C PRO A 75 14.78 -11.82 4.56
N VAL A 76 13.74 -11.03 4.86
CA VAL A 76 13.20 -10.82 6.21
C VAL A 76 11.67 -11.01 6.18
N MET A 77 11.07 -11.58 7.21
CA MET A 77 9.61 -11.68 7.30
C MET A 77 8.99 -10.37 7.79
N TRP A 78 8.16 -9.75 6.96
CA TRP A 78 7.42 -8.53 7.23
C TRP A 78 5.95 -8.85 7.55
N GLY A 79 5.52 -8.53 8.78
CA GLY A 79 4.22 -8.96 9.30
C GLY A 79 4.05 -10.49 9.24
N PRO A 80 2.82 -11.00 9.03
CA PRO A 80 2.54 -12.43 9.13
C PRO A 80 2.89 -13.25 7.88
N SER A 81 3.15 -12.61 6.73
CA SER A 81 3.18 -13.31 5.43
C SER A 81 3.72 -12.49 4.24
N ILE A 82 4.67 -11.58 4.45
CA ILE A 82 5.42 -10.94 3.36
C ILE A 82 6.89 -11.30 3.56
N VAL A 83 7.55 -11.76 2.50
CA VAL A 83 9.01 -11.89 2.45
C VAL A 83 9.54 -10.61 1.81
N GLY A 84 10.24 -9.78 2.58
CA GLY A 84 10.75 -8.48 2.16
C GLY A 84 12.27 -8.45 2.09
N PHE A 85 12.81 -7.60 1.23
CA PHE A 85 14.25 -7.43 0.96
C PHE A 85 14.61 -5.96 1.07
N ASP A 86 15.72 -5.70 1.77
CA ASP A 86 16.13 -4.36 2.19
C ASP A 86 15.04 -3.60 2.98
N ALA A 87 15.30 -2.34 3.32
CA ALA A 87 14.28 -1.43 3.84
C ALA A 87 14.48 -0.01 3.30
N TYR A 88 13.39 0.77 3.25
CA TYR A 88 13.44 2.21 3.03
C TYR A 88 12.43 2.91 3.96
N HIS A 89 12.76 4.15 4.35
CA HIS A 89 11.89 4.98 5.17
C HIS A 89 11.11 5.95 4.27
N TYR A 90 9.77 5.86 4.29
CA TYR A 90 8.92 6.81 3.58
C TYR A 90 8.40 7.90 4.51
N LYS A 91 8.17 9.07 3.92
CA LYS A 91 7.53 10.22 4.58
C LYS A 91 6.58 10.90 3.60
N TYR A 92 5.38 11.24 4.09
CA TYR A 92 4.34 11.95 3.34
C TYR A 92 4.11 13.34 3.96
N ASP A 93 3.67 14.29 3.15
CA ASP A 93 3.38 15.69 3.54
C ASP A 93 2.39 15.83 4.71
N SER A 94 1.54 14.83 4.93
CA SER A 94 0.64 14.75 6.08
C SER A 94 1.34 14.53 7.43
N GLY A 95 2.66 14.33 7.43
CA GLY A 95 3.44 13.90 8.59
C GLY A 95 3.29 12.41 8.92
N HIS A 96 2.80 11.60 7.97
CA HIS A 96 2.81 10.14 8.08
C HIS A 96 4.15 9.60 7.57
N GLU A 97 4.84 8.83 8.39
CA GLU A 97 6.15 8.27 8.09
C GLU A 97 6.25 6.83 8.61
N GLY A 98 7.21 6.07 8.11
CA GLY A 98 7.45 4.69 8.53
C GLY A 98 8.29 3.91 7.52
N ASP A 99 8.53 2.64 7.85
CA ASP A 99 9.43 1.78 7.09
C ASP A 99 8.67 0.78 6.22
N CYS A 100 9.24 0.41 5.06
CA CYS A 100 8.75 -0.68 4.23
C CYS A 100 9.92 -1.43 3.57
N CYS A 101 9.70 -2.67 3.15
CA CYS A 101 10.68 -3.41 2.36
C CYS A 101 10.83 -2.80 0.96
N LEU A 102 12.06 -2.70 0.45
CA LEU A 102 12.34 -2.11 -0.87
C LEU A 102 11.72 -2.92 -2.01
N LEU A 103 11.85 -4.25 -1.91
CA LEU A 103 11.16 -5.24 -2.72
C LEU A 103 10.57 -6.30 -1.79
N GLY A 104 9.61 -7.08 -2.29
CA GLY A 104 9.12 -8.25 -1.56
C GLY A 104 8.07 -9.04 -2.32
N PHE A 105 7.67 -10.16 -1.75
CA PHE A 105 6.55 -10.96 -2.24
C PHE A 105 5.75 -11.60 -1.11
N ALA A 106 4.63 -12.19 -1.50
CA ALA A 106 3.64 -12.76 -0.60
C ALA A 106 2.95 -13.96 -1.26
N SER A 107 3.09 -15.16 -0.69
CA SER A 107 2.21 -16.27 -1.06
C SER A 107 0.83 -16.03 -0.43
N ARG A 108 -0.21 -15.94 -1.25
CA ARG A 108 -1.62 -15.82 -0.82
C ARG A 108 -2.41 -17.02 -1.33
N LYS A 109 -3.63 -17.22 -0.82
CA LYS A 109 -4.47 -18.39 -1.11
C LYS A 109 -4.78 -18.57 -2.61
N ALA A 110 -4.88 -17.47 -3.38
CA ALA A 110 -5.10 -17.51 -4.82
C ALA A 110 -3.79 -17.29 -5.59
N ASP A 111 -3.17 -16.12 -5.42
CA ASP A 111 -2.03 -15.67 -6.21
C ASP A 111 -0.73 -15.57 -5.39
N LEU A 112 0.40 -15.52 -6.09
CA LEU A 112 1.60 -14.84 -5.62
C LEU A 112 1.38 -13.34 -5.82
N THR A 113 1.55 -12.54 -4.76
CA THR A 113 1.64 -11.08 -4.87
C THR A 113 3.10 -10.68 -4.82
N ILE A 114 3.59 -10.02 -5.87
CA ILE A 114 4.93 -9.44 -5.95
C ILE A 114 4.79 -7.92 -5.77
N TYR A 115 5.60 -7.33 -4.91
CA TYR A 115 5.52 -5.92 -4.53
C TYR A 115 6.58 -5.08 -5.26
N LEU A 116 6.10 -4.07 -5.99
CA LEU A 116 6.90 -3.13 -6.79
C LEU A 116 6.61 -1.72 -6.26
N MET A 117 7.34 -1.33 -5.22
CA MET A 117 7.09 -0.13 -4.41
C MET A 117 7.08 1.19 -5.21
N SER A 118 7.77 1.26 -6.36
CA SER A 118 7.71 2.43 -7.26
C SER A 118 6.34 2.65 -7.91
N GLY A 119 5.49 1.62 -7.95
CA GLY A 119 4.38 1.53 -8.89
C GLY A 119 4.85 1.26 -10.33
N PHE A 120 3.92 1.37 -11.28
CA PHE A 120 4.07 0.95 -12.68
C PHE A 120 4.20 2.10 -13.69
N GLU A 121 4.48 3.32 -13.22
CA GLU A 121 4.55 4.51 -14.07
C GLU A 121 5.65 4.37 -15.14
N GLY A 122 5.28 4.56 -16.41
CA GLY A 122 6.16 4.37 -17.57
C GLY A 122 6.65 2.92 -17.78
N ALA A 123 6.00 1.91 -17.18
CA ALA A 123 6.39 0.50 -17.29
C ALA A 123 5.51 -0.33 -18.27
N GLY A 124 4.62 0.33 -19.03
CA GLY A 124 3.59 -0.33 -19.85
C GLY A 124 4.13 -1.36 -20.85
N GLU A 125 5.22 -1.06 -21.56
CA GLU A 125 5.84 -2.02 -22.49
C GLU A 125 6.41 -3.26 -21.80
N LEU A 126 6.99 -3.10 -20.60
CA LEU A 126 7.50 -4.22 -19.83
C LEU A 126 6.32 -5.08 -19.36
N LEU A 127 5.25 -4.48 -18.85
CA LEU A 127 4.03 -5.22 -18.49
C LEU A 127 3.42 -5.96 -19.68
N ALA A 128 3.40 -5.38 -20.88
CA ALA A 128 2.91 -6.04 -22.09
C ALA A 128 3.77 -7.27 -22.48
N LYS A 129 5.07 -7.25 -22.19
CA LYS A 129 6.03 -8.35 -22.45
C LYS A 129 6.11 -9.37 -21.30
N LEU A 130 5.62 -9.03 -20.10
CA LEU A 130 5.79 -9.80 -18.86
C LEU A 130 5.08 -11.16 -18.82
N GLY A 131 4.03 -11.37 -19.63
CA GLY A 131 3.20 -12.59 -19.58
C GLY A 131 1.93 -12.42 -18.74
N ARG A 132 1.35 -13.52 -18.25
CA ARG A 132 0.00 -13.53 -17.64
C ARG A 132 0.03 -13.04 -16.19
N HIS A 133 -0.40 -11.79 -16.01
CA HIS A 133 -0.43 -11.12 -14.71
C HIS A 133 -1.69 -10.25 -14.52
N ARG A 134 -1.87 -9.72 -13.32
CA ARG A 134 -2.77 -8.59 -13.00
C ARG A 134 -2.02 -7.56 -12.17
N THR A 135 -2.37 -6.28 -12.26
CA THR A 135 -1.74 -5.20 -11.46
C THR A 135 -2.73 -4.52 -10.51
N SER A 136 -2.17 -3.82 -9.52
CA SER A 136 -2.82 -2.75 -8.75
C SER A 136 -1.81 -1.60 -8.62
N LYS A 137 -1.91 -0.72 -7.62
CA LYS A 137 -1.05 0.47 -7.49
C LYS A 137 0.46 0.17 -7.46
N ALA A 138 0.86 -0.83 -6.67
CA ALA A 138 2.26 -1.22 -6.41
C ALA A 138 2.42 -2.75 -6.25
N CYS A 139 1.45 -3.51 -6.78
CA CYS A 139 1.35 -4.96 -6.61
C CYS A 139 1.10 -5.63 -7.95
N LEU A 140 1.84 -6.70 -8.22
CA LEU A 140 1.65 -7.63 -9.32
C LEU A 140 1.04 -8.93 -8.76
N TYR A 141 0.03 -9.50 -9.39
CA TYR A 141 -0.63 -10.75 -8.98
C TYR A 141 -0.49 -11.79 -10.10
N VAL A 142 0.12 -12.92 -9.77
CA VAL A 142 0.47 -13.98 -10.72
C VAL A 142 0.13 -15.36 -10.13
N LYS A 143 -0.30 -16.32 -10.95
CA LYS A 143 -0.67 -17.65 -10.43
C LYS A 143 0.53 -18.55 -10.17
N ARG A 144 1.57 -18.41 -10.99
CA ARG A 144 2.84 -19.15 -10.97
C ARG A 144 3.92 -18.31 -11.64
N LEU A 145 5.20 -18.59 -11.42
CA LEU A 145 6.28 -17.89 -12.14
C LEU A 145 6.36 -18.28 -13.63
N SER A 146 6.03 -19.52 -13.98
CA SER A 146 6.04 -20.00 -15.37
C SER A 146 4.92 -19.43 -16.27
N ASP A 147 4.05 -18.57 -15.73
CA ASP A 147 3.13 -17.72 -16.50
C ASP A 147 3.83 -16.42 -17.00
N LEU A 148 5.12 -16.19 -16.65
CA LEU A 148 5.84 -14.93 -16.82
C LEU A 148 7.20 -15.05 -17.55
N ASP A 149 7.64 -13.94 -18.14
CA ASP A 149 9.06 -13.73 -18.50
C ASP A 149 9.85 -13.25 -17.26
N LEU A 150 10.85 -14.03 -16.85
CA LEU A 150 11.66 -13.74 -15.66
C LEU A 150 12.66 -12.58 -15.87
N GLY A 151 13.15 -12.35 -17.09
CA GLY A 151 14.05 -11.23 -17.39
C GLY A 151 13.31 -9.89 -17.41
N VAL A 152 12.07 -9.89 -17.88
CA VAL A 152 11.15 -8.74 -17.79
C VAL A 152 10.74 -8.49 -16.33
N LEU A 153 10.48 -9.54 -15.54
CA LEU A 153 10.23 -9.44 -14.10
C LEU A 153 11.43 -8.86 -13.35
N GLU A 154 12.64 -9.35 -13.62
CA GLU A 154 13.90 -8.82 -13.07
C GLU A 154 14.08 -7.33 -13.41
N THR A 155 13.83 -6.96 -14.67
CA THR A 155 13.91 -5.57 -15.14
C THR A 155 12.95 -4.66 -14.36
N LEU A 156 11.72 -5.10 -14.12
CA LEU A 156 10.73 -4.38 -13.31
C LEU A 156 11.17 -4.25 -11.84
N LEU A 157 11.68 -5.33 -11.24
CA LEU A 157 12.17 -5.34 -9.86
C LEU A 157 13.38 -4.41 -9.69
N ARG A 158 14.38 -4.47 -10.58
CA ARG A 158 15.54 -3.57 -10.59
C ARG A 158 15.13 -2.10 -10.75
N ARG A 159 14.20 -1.81 -11.67
CA ARG A 159 13.62 -0.46 -11.86
C ARG A 159 12.94 0.06 -10.59
N SER A 160 12.12 -0.78 -9.94
CA SER A 160 11.43 -0.39 -8.69
C SER A 160 12.40 -0.12 -7.55
N ALA A 161 13.44 -0.96 -7.39
CA ALA A 161 14.45 -0.77 -6.36
C ALA A 161 15.27 0.51 -6.58
N ALA A 162 15.66 0.81 -7.83
CA ALA A 162 16.40 2.02 -8.18
C ALA A 162 15.58 3.30 -7.96
N GLU A 163 14.32 3.33 -8.42
CA GLU A 163 13.46 4.51 -8.27
C GLU A 163 13.11 4.79 -6.80
N ILE A 164 12.91 3.76 -5.97
CA ILE A 164 12.66 3.96 -4.53
C ILE A 164 13.91 4.43 -3.79
N ARG A 165 15.10 3.87 -4.06
CA ARG A 165 16.37 4.37 -3.51
C ARG A 165 16.69 5.81 -3.94
N LYS A 166 16.24 6.23 -5.13
CA LYS A 166 16.33 7.63 -5.61
C LYS A 166 15.34 8.56 -4.92
N ARG A 167 14.13 8.07 -4.59
CA ARG A 167 13.03 8.83 -3.98
C ARG A 167 13.17 8.96 -2.46
N TYR A 168 13.80 7.98 -1.82
CA TYR A 168 14.07 7.90 -0.40
C TYR A 168 15.53 7.45 -0.17
N PRO A 169 16.50 8.39 -0.32
CA PRO A 169 17.92 8.13 -0.10
C PRO A 169 18.31 8.04 1.39
#